data_AF-A0A2V2BGV8-F1
#
_entry.id   AF-A0A2V2BGV8-F1
#
_cell.length_a   1.000
_cell.length_b   1.000
_cell.length_c   1.000
_cell.angle_alpha   90.00
_cell.angle_beta   90.00
_cell.angle_gamma   90.00
#
_symmetry.space_group_name_H-M   'P 1'
#
loop_
_entity.id
_entity.type
_entity.pdbx_description
1 polymer ?
#
loop_
_entity_poly.entity_id
_entity_poly.type
_entity_poly.pdbx_seq_one_letter_code
_entity_poly.pdbx_strand_id
1 'polypeptide(L)'
;MTFMDNAKRCLTFTENEVAVTWFFMTGMTVRQIAEWMNLPEKAVSYYKRRVMKKIGVKNDNEFIMWFLENRLSYQRSEIEFSILRQNKRAIRIK
;
A
#
# COMPACT_ATOMS: atom_id res chain seq x y z
N MET A 1 -2.43 22.48 11.00
CA MET A 1 -2.90 21.08 11.14
C MET A 1 -1.66 20.23 11.32
N THR A 2 -1.38 19.81 12.55
CA THR A 2 -0.19 19.03 12.93
C THR A 2 -0.40 17.54 12.62
N PHE A 3 0.65 16.86 12.15
CA PHE A 3 0.66 15.45 11.71
C PHE A 3 0.16 14.44 12.78
N MET A 4 0.10 14.83 14.06
CA MET A 4 -0.21 13.96 15.19
C MET A 4 -1.71 13.69 15.45
N ASP A 5 -2.63 14.39 14.78
CA ASP A 5 -4.08 14.23 15.05
C ASP A 5 -4.71 12.96 14.44
N ASN A 6 -3.97 12.21 13.60
CA ASN A 6 -4.52 11.04 12.91
C ASN A 6 -4.49 9.73 13.71
N ALA A 7 -3.82 9.69 14.87
CA ALA A 7 -3.79 8.50 15.72
C ALA A 7 -5.18 8.08 16.27
N LYS A 8 -6.17 8.98 16.23
CA LYS A 8 -7.55 8.73 16.69
C LYS A 8 -8.52 8.29 15.58
N ARG A 9 -8.11 8.26 14.31
CA ARG A 9 -8.96 7.76 13.22
C ARG A 9 -8.68 6.28 13.01
N CYS A 10 -9.70 5.44 13.19
CA CYS A 10 -9.64 4.03 12.78
C CYS A 10 -9.58 3.98 11.25
N LEU A 11 -8.37 4.07 10.71
CA LEU A 11 -8.12 4.01 9.27
C LEU A 11 -8.26 2.56 8.82
N THR A 12 -9.26 2.30 7.97
CA THR A 12 -9.45 0.99 7.34
C THR A 12 -8.97 1.04 5.90
N PHE A 13 -8.23 0.01 5.49
CA PHE A 13 -7.75 -0.15 4.12
C PHE A 13 -8.28 -1.44 3.51
N THR A 14 -8.60 -1.42 2.22
CA THR A 14 -8.91 -2.65 1.47
C THR A 14 -7.62 -3.39 1.12
N GLU A 15 -7.72 -4.67 0.74
CA GLU A 15 -6.55 -5.45 0.30
C GLU A 15 -5.79 -4.78 -0.86
N ASN A 16 -6.52 -4.23 -1.84
CA ASN A 16 -5.89 -3.51 -2.96
C ASN A 16 -5.19 -2.22 -2.50
N GLU A 17 -5.76 -1.49 -1.54
CA GLU A 17 -5.13 -0.28 -0.99
C GLU A 17 -3.84 -0.63 -0.22
N VAL A 18 -3.85 -1.72 0.55
CA VAL A 18 -2.67 -2.24 1.26
C VAL A 18 -1.59 -2.71 0.28
N ALA A 19 -1.96 -3.53 -0.70
CA ALA A 19 -1.02 -4.08 -1.68
C ALA A 19 -0.36 -2.99 -2.53
N VAL A 20 -1.15 -2.04 -3.06
CA VAL A 20 -0.63 -0.90 -3.83
C VAL A 20 0.33 -0.06 -2.98
N THR A 21 -0.01 0.18 -1.72
CA THR A 21 0.86 0.91 -0.78
C THR A 21 2.18 0.15 -0.60
N TRP A 22 2.13 -1.15 -0.30
CA TRP A 22 3.33 -1.96 -0.11
C TRP A 22 4.26 -1.94 -1.32
N PHE A 23 3.73 -2.24 -2.52
CA PHE A 23 4.54 -2.25 -3.73
C PHE A 23 5.10 -0.86 -4.06
N PHE A 24 4.32 0.20 -3.86
CA PHE A 24 4.81 1.56 -4.05
C PHE A 24 6.01 1.87 -3.12
N MET A 25 5.95 1.44 -1.87
CA MET A 25 7.04 1.66 -0.89
C MET A 25 8.31 0.86 -1.21
N THR A 26 8.21 -0.21 -2.02
CA THR A 26 9.39 -0.91 -2.57
C THR A 26 10.05 -0.18 -3.75
N GLY A 27 9.49 0.96 -4.19
CA GLY A 27 10.02 1.74 -5.31
C GLY A 27 9.47 1.32 -6.69
N MET A 28 8.44 0.46 -6.72
CA MET A 28 7.82 0.05 -7.99
C MET A 28 7.01 1.19 -8.61
N THR A 29 7.12 1.33 -9.93
CA THR A 29 6.29 2.26 -10.73
C THR A 29 4.84 1.78 -10.82
N VAL A 30 3.90 2.69 -11.10
CA VAL A 30 2.47 2.37 -11.28
C VAL A 30 2.26 1.26 -12.32
N ARG A 31 3.03 1.28 -13.42
CA ARG A 31 2.98 0.24 -14.46
C ARG A 31 3.42 -1.12 -13.93
N GLN A 32 4.54 -1.18 -13.21
CA GLN A 32 5.00 -2.45 -12.61
C GLN A 32 3.98 -2.98 -11.60
N ILE A 33 3.39 -2.12 -10.77
CA ILE A 33 2.35 -2.54 -9.82
C ILE A 33 1.11 -3.07 -10.55
N ALA A 34 0.70 -2.41 -11.63
CA ALA A 34 -0.42 -2.82 -12.46
C ALA A 34 -0.21 -4.22 -13.07
N GLU A 35 0.97 -4.47 -13.62
CA GLU A 35 1.37 -5.78 -14.13
C GLU A 35 1.37 -6.84 -13.02
N TRP A 36 2.00 -6.54 -11.87
CA TRP A 36 2.09 -7.46 -10.73
C TRP A 36 0.75 -7.82 -10.11
N MET A 37 -0.18 -6.87 -10.05
CA MET A 37 -1.51 -7.08 -9.48
C MET A 37 -2.56 -7.51 -10.51
N ASN A 38 -2.21 -7.59 -11.80
CA ASN A 38 -3.14 -7.77 -12.90
C ASN A 38 -4.32 -6.76 -12.86
N LEU A 39 -3.98 -5.48 -12.65
CA LEU A 39 -4.93 -4.37 -12.56
C LEU A 39 -4.63 -3.32 -13.63
N PRO A 40 -5.63 -2.53 -14.09
CA PRO A 40 -5.36 -1.35 -14.91
C PRO A 40 -4.52 -0.31 -14.15
N GLU A 41 -3.57 0.36 -14.82
CA GLU A 41 -2.77 1.44 -14.21
C GLU A 41 -3.61 2.55 -13.57
N LYS A 42 -4.78 2.84 -14.16
CA LYS A 42 -5.76 3.79 -13.61
C LYS A 42 -6.29 3.34 -12.25
N ALA A 43 -6.50 2.04 -12.05
CA ALA A 43 -6.97 1.49 -10.79
C ALA A 43 -5.88 1.59 -9.71
N VAL A 44 -4.62 1.26 -10.06
CA VAL A 44 -3.47 1.43 -9.15
C VAL A 44 -3.34 2.89 -8.72
N SER A 45 -3.38 3.82 -9.68
CA SER A 45 -3.33 5.26 -9.40
C SER A 45 -4.49 5.72 -8.52
N TYR A 46 -5.69 5.18 -8.74
CA TYR A 46 -6.87 5.46 -7.94
C TYR A 46 -6.69 4.99 -6.49
N TYR A 47 -6.26 3.74 -6.28
CA TYR A 47 -6.04 3.20 -4.94
C TYR A 47 -4.96 3.97 -4.18
N LYS A 48 -3.84 4.30 -4.83
CA LYS A 48 -2.79 5.15 -4.23
C LYS A 48 -3.35 6.49 -3.76
N ARG A 49 -4.07 7.22 -4.64
CA ARG A 49 -4.68 8.51 -4.29
C ARG A 49 -5.71 8.37 -3.16
N ARG A 50 -6.48 7.29 -3.15
CA ARG A 50 -7.49 7.02 -2.12
C ARG A 50 -6.85 6.79 -0.76
N VAL A 51 -5.74 6.04 -0.70
CA VAL A 51 -4.94 5.87 0.53
C VAL A 51 -4.42 7.23 0.99
N MET A 52 -3.77 7.99 0.11
CA MET A 52 -3.24 9.32 0.43
C MET A 52 -4.31 10.26 1.00
N LYS A 53 -5.53 10.22 0.42
CA LYS A 53 -6.67 10.99 0.93
C LYS A 53 -7.14 10.52 2.31
N LYS A 54 -7.17 9.22 2.58
CA LYS A 54 -7.55 8.67 3.90
C LYS A 54 -6.59 9.11 5.01
N ILE A 55 -5.29 9.11 4.71
CA ILE A 55 -4.23 9.48 5.66
C ILE A 55 -3.95 11.00 5.67
N GLY A 56 -4.53 11.76 4.75
CA GLY A 56 -4.44 13.22 4.71
C GLY A 56 -3.13 13.78 4.16
N VAL A 57 -2.37 12.99 3.39
CA VAL A 57 -1.12 13.44 2.75
C VAL A 57 -1.37 13.94 1.33
N LYS A 58 -0.54 14.88 0.87
CA LYS A 58 -0.75 15.59 -0.40
C LYS A 58 0.19 15.16 -1.52
N ASN A 59 1.33 14.56 -1.20
CA ASN A 59 2.35 14.17 -2.16
C ASN A 59 3.04 12.86 -1.75
N ASP A 60 3.85 12.32 -2.66
CA ASP A 60 4.51 11.03 -2.48
C ASP A 60 5.53 11.05 -1.33
N ASN A 61 6.19 12.19 -1.09
CA ASN A 61 7.17 12.31 0.00
C ASN A 61 6.46 12.22 1.36
N GLU A 62 5.36 12.96 1.56
CA GLU A 62 4.53 12.86 2.76
C GLU A 62 3.96 11.45 2.93
N PHE A 63 3.60 10.78 1.82
CA PHE A 63 3.11 9.42 1.86
C PHE A 63 4.17 8.42 2.34
N ILE A 64 5.40 8.54 1.83
CA ILE A 64 6.55 7.72 2.25
C ILE A 64 6.87 7.97 3.73
N MET A 65 6.94 9.24 4.14
CA MET A 65 7.18 9.61 5.54
C MET A 65 6.13 9.01 6.48
N TRP A 66 4.85 9.16 6.13
CA TRP A 66 3.75 8.55 6.89
C TRP A 66 3.90 7.03 7.01
N PHE A 67 4.26 6.34 5.93
CA PHE A 67 4.45 4.89 5.96
C PHE A 67 5.62 4.48 6.85
N LEU A 68 6.75 5.19 6.81
CA LEU A 68 7.91 4.90 7.66
C LEU A 68 7.58 5.09 9.15
N GLU A 69 6.85 6.15 9.51
CA GLU A 69 6.40 6.42 10.88
C GLU A 69 5.42 5.36 11.41
N ASN A 70 4.61 4.75 10.52
CA ASN A 70 3.55 3.81 10.88
C ASN A 70 3.89 2.35 10.53
N ARG A 71 5.13 2.06 10.10
CA ARG A 71 5.55 0.76 9.54
C ARG A 71 5.33 -0.41 10.49
N LEU A 72 5.53 -0.19 11.79
CA LEU A 72 5.32 -1.23 12.83
C LEU A 72 3.85 -1.66 12.94
N SER A 73 2.90 -0.79 12.57
CA SER A 73 1.46 -1.10 12.54
C SER A 73 1.07 -1.93 11.31
N TYR A 74 1.86 -1.87 10.22
CA TYR A 74 1.60 -2.65 8.99
C TYR A 74 2.12 -4.09 9.08
N GLN A 75 3.18 -4.33 9.85
CA GLN A 75 3.79 -5.66 10.06
C GLN A 75 2.86 -6.69 10.73
N ARG A 76 1.73 -6.26 11.31
CA ARG A 76 0.75 -7.14 11.97
C ARG A 76 -0.48 -7.46 11.12
N SER A 77 -0.60 -6.90 9.91
CA SER A 77 -1.72 -7.28 9.06
C SER A 77 -1.44 -8.66 8.46
N GLU A 78 -2.34 -9.62 8.73
CA GLU A 78 -2.36 -10.97 8.14
C GLU A 78 -2.32 -10.94 6.58
N ILE A 79 -2.50 -9.76 6.00
CA ILE A 79 -2.43 -9.41 4.58
C ILE A 79 -1.00 -9.50 4.03
N GLU A 80 0.03 -9.12 4.79
CA GLU A 80 1.44 -9.33 4.38
C GLU A 80 1.70 -10.83 4.14
N PHE A 81 1.13 -11.68 5.01
CA PHE A 81 1.20 -13.13 4.86
C PHE A 81 0.33 -13.69 3.74
N SER A 82 -0.79 -13.06 3.36
CA SER A 82 -1.65 -13.53 2.28
C SER A 82 -1.09 -13.15 0.90
N ILE A 83 -0.55 -11.94 0.75
CA ILE A 83 0.15 -11.46 -0.46
C ILE A 83 1.41 -12.30 -0.70
N LEU A 84 2.21 -12.57 0.34
CA LEU A 84 3.39 -13.44 0.22
C LEU A 84 3.04 -14.93 -0.02
N ARG A 85 1.87 -15.42 0.44
CA ARG A 85 1.44 -16.82 0.20
C ARG A 85 1.00 -17.08 -1.23
N GLN A 86 0.39 -16.11 -1.92
CA GLN A 86 0.03 -16.27 -3.33
C GLN A 86 1.28 -16.53 -4.20
N ASN A 87 2.43 -15.96 -3.81
CA ASN A 87 3.67 -16.05 -4.59
C ASN A 87 4.43 -17.39 -4.45
N LYS A 88 4.29 -18.12 -3.33
CA LYS A 88 4.89 -19.46 -3.19
C LYS A 88 4.31 -20.50 -4.16
N ARG A 89 3.16 -20.24 -4.78
CA ARG A 89 2.56 -21.11 -5.80
C ARG A 89 3.01 -20.76 -7.24
N ALA A 90 3.42 -19.51 -7.49
CA ALA A 90 3.88 -19.07 -8.82
C ALA A 90 5.36 -19.42 -9.09
N ILE A 91 6.20 -19.50 -8.04
CA ILE A 91 7.64 -19.83 -8.15
C ILE A 91 7.87 -21.36 -8.22
N ARG A 92 6.81 -22.16 -8.21
CA ARG A 92 6.87 -23.63 -8.24
C ARG A 92 6.28 -24.20 -9.53
N ILE A 93 6.80 -23.74 -10.67
CA ILE A 93 6.69 -24.48 -11.93
C ILE A 93 8.10 -24.54 -12.52
N LYS A 94 8.49 -25.79 -12.80
CA LYS A 94 9.81 -26.34 -13.15
C LYS A 94 10.66 -25.52 -14.11
#